data_AF-A0AAV5IA18-F1
#
_entry.id   AF-A0AAV5IA18-F1
#
_cell.length_a   1.000
_cell.length_b   1.000
_cell.length_c   1.000
_cell.angle_alpha   90.00
_cell.angle_beta   90.00
_cell.angle_gamma   90.00
#
_symmetry.space_group_name_H-M   'P 1'
#
loop_
_entity.id
_entity.type
_entity.pdbx_description
1 polymer ?
#
loop_
_entity_poly.entity_id
_entity_poly.type
_entity_poly.pdbx_seq_one_letter_code
_entity_poly.pdbx_strand_id
1 'polypeptide(L)'
;MAEKTQQVHPLAQANGHPRSDEEAASIQAKELKRKKRIKWAVYIAAFAVFQTIIILVFALTFMRIRNPKVRFGTIDIQRFQTTAPTGPSPASFDMRFIAQVTVKNTNFGHYKFEQCYEGLLR
;
A
#
# COMPACT_ATOMS: atom_id res chain seq x y z
N MET A 1 -73.84 -1.24 74.20
CA MET A 1 -73.10 -0.51 73.16
C MET A 1 -72.24 -1.51 72.40
N ALA A 2 -72.77 -2.01 71.30
CA ALA A 2 -72.11 -2.92 70.37
C ALA A 2 -71.99 -2.18 69.03
N GLU A 3 -70.82 -2.25 68.39
CA GLU A 3 -70.65 -2.75 67.03
C GLU A 3 -69.21 -2.55 66.55
N LYS A 4 -68.76 -3.53 65.78
CA LYS A 4 -67.39 -3.75 65.28
C LYS A 4 -67.51 -3.85 63.77
N THR A 5 -66.92 -2.91 63.03
CA THR A 5 -66.78 -2.94 61.55
C THR A 5 -65.65 -1.93 61.21
N GLN A 6 -64.72 -2.12 60.29
CA GLN A 6 -64.49 -3.13 59.28
C GLN A 6 -63.06 -2.90 58.75
N GLN A 7 -62.24 -3.95 58.73
CA GLN A 7 -61.02 -4.02 57.93
C GLN A 7 -61.39 -3.84 56.45
N VAL A 8 -60.67 -2.99 55.73
CA VAL A 8 -60.61 -3.06 54.27
C VAL A 8 -59.14 -3.24 53.89
N HIS A 9 -58.80 -4.51 53.70
CA HIS A 9 -57.59 -4.94 53.01
C HIS A 9 -57.91 -4.90 51.51
N PRO A 10 -57.16 -4.19 50.66
CA PRO A 10 -57.22 -4.43 49.23
C PRO A 10 -56.43 -5.71 48.94
N LEU A 11 -57.13 -6.78 48.57
CA LEU A 11 -56.56 -7.93 47.88
C LEU A 11 -56.93 -7.78 46.39
N ALA A 12 -55.94 -7.54 45.53
CA ALA A 12 -55.91 -8.01 44.15
C ALA A 12 -54.52 -7.79 43.55
N GLN A 13 -53.80 -8.89 43.37
CA GLN A 13 -52.54 -8.99 42.65
C GLN A 13 -52.79 -8.82 41.15
N ALA A 14 -52.10 -7.88 40.51
CA ALA A 14 -51.88 -7.94 39.07
C ALA A 14 -50.39 -8.25 38.85
N ASN A 15 -50.08 -9.54 38.66
CA ASN A 15 -48.83 -9.96 38.05
C ASN A 15 -48.76 -9.35 36.64
N GLY A 16 -48.36 -8.09 36.56
CA GLY A 16 -47.85 -7.48 35.34
C GLY A 16 -46.49 -8.09 35.05
N HIS A 17 -46.52 -9.22 34.35
CA HIS A 17 -45.45 -9.79 33.56
C HIS A 17 -44.12 -8.98 33.56
N PRO A 18 -43.11 -9.31 34.39
CA PRO A 18 -41.78 -8.66 34.30
C PRO A 18 -41.09 -8.95 32.95
N ARG A 19 -41.61 -9.95 32.23
CA ARG A 19 -41.07 -10.44 30.97
C ARG A 19 -41.27 -9.47 29.79
N SER A 20 -42.16 -8.48 29.88
CA SER A 20 -42.24 -7.42 28.87
C SER A 20 -41.03 -6.48 28.92
N ASP A 21 -40.55 -6.17 30.12
CA ASP A 21 -39.40 -5.28 30.32
C ASP A 21 -38.07 -5.99 30.04
N GLU A 22 -37.97 -7.29 30.37
CA GLU A 22 -36.82 -8.13 29.98
C GLU A 22 -36.72 -8.33 28.47
N GLU A 23 -37.85 -8.58 27.78
CA GLU A 23 -37.91 -8.65 26.32
C GLU A 23 -37.49 -7.30 25.71
N ALA A 24 -38.07 -6.18 26.16
CA ALA A 24 -37.75 -4.86 25.66
C ALA A 24 -36.29 -4.45 25.92
N ALA A 25 -35.75 -4.73 27.12
CA ALA A 25 -34.35 -4.49 27.45
C ALA A 25 -33.42 -5.37 26.60
N SER A 26 -33.80 -6.63 26.33
CA SER A 26 -33.03 -7.52 25.46
C SER A 26 -33.01 -7.00 24.01
N ILE A 27 -34.15 -6.53 23.48
CA ILE A 27 -34.28 -5.97 22.12
C ILE A 27 -33.46 -4.68 22.02
N GLN A 28 -33.54 -3.79 23.01
CA GLN A 28 -32.74 -2.58 23.07
C GLN A 28 -31.23 -2.87 23.19
N ALA A 29 -30.84 -3.86 23.98
CA ALA A 29 -29.45 -4.30 24.09
C ALA A 29 -28.93 -4.90 22.76
N LYS A 30 -29.76 -5.68 22.06
CA LYS A 30 -29.45 -6.24 20.72
C LYS A 30 -29.30 -5.12 19.69
N GLU A 31 -30.19 -4.14 19.68
CA GLU A 31 -30.15 -2.93 18.85
C GLU A 31 -28.90 -2.08 19.12
N LEU A 32 -28.57 -1.83 20.39
CA LEU A 32 -27.37 -1.08 20.80
C LEU A 32 -26.09 -1.81 20.39
N LYS A 33 -26.03 -3.13 20.55
CA LYS A 33 -24.90 -3.96 20.10
C LYS A 33 -24.76 -3.92 18.58
N ARG A 34 -25.87 -3.92 17.82
CA ARG A 34 -25.86 -3.80 16.35
C ARG A 34 -25.31 -2.44 15.91
N LYS A 35 -25.79 -1.34 16.53
CA LYS A 35 -25.33 0.03 16.25
C LYS A 35 -23.84 0.23 16.57
N LYS A 36 -23.35 -0.36 17.66
CA LYS A 36 -21.91 -0.37 17.99
C LYS A 36 -21.10 -1.11 16.93
N ARG A 37 -21.49 -2.32 16.53
CA ARG A 37 -20.78 -3.10 15.50
C ARG A 37 -20.72 -2.38 14.16
N ILE A 38 -21.79 -1.70 13.75
CA ILE A 38 -21.81 -0.92 12.50
C ILE A 38 -20.83 0.26 12.57
N LYS A 39 -20.82 1.02 13.68
CA LYS A 39 -19.85 2.11 13.86
C LYS A 39 -18.42 1.60 13.76
N TRP A 40 -18.11 0.49 14.45
CA TRP A 40 -16.78 -0.12 14.41
C TRP A 40 -16.42 -0.65 13.02
N ALA A 41 -17.36 -1.26 12.30
CA ALA A 41 -17.14 -1.70 10.92
C ALA A 41 -16.80 -0.53 9.99
N VAL A 42 -17.48 0.62 10.14
CA VAL A 42 -17.16 1.84 9.39
C VAL A 42 -15.76 2.36 9.73
N TYR A 43 -15.38 2.37 11.02
CA TYR A 43 -14.03 2.76 11.43
C TYR A 43 -12.95 1.83 10.87
N ILE A 44 -13.17 0.52 10.89
CA ILE A 44 -12.24 -0.47 10.32
C ILE A 44 -12.13 -0.28 8.80
N ALA A 45 -13.25 -0.07 8.11
CA ALA A 45 -13.24 0.21 6.67
C ALA A 45 -12.47 1.50 6.34
N ALA A 46 -12.68 2.58 7.10
CA ALA A 46 -11.94 3.83 6.94
C ALA A 46 -10.44 3.64 7.19
N PHE A 47 -10.07 2.89 8.23
CA PHE A 47 -8.67 2.57 8.53
C PHE A 47 -8.04 1.73 7.43
N ALA A 48 -8.77 0.76 6.87
CA ALA A 48 -8.29 -0.05 5.75
C ALA A 48 -7.99 0.83 4.52
N VAL A 49 -8.87 1.78 4.18
CA VAL A 49 -8.64 2.74 3.07
C VAL A 49 -7.45 3.65 3.37
N PHE A 50 -7.28 4.10 4.61
CA PHE A 50 -6.12 4.89 4.98
C PHE A 50 -4.81 4.09 4.87
N GLN A 51 -4.82 2.84 5.33
CA GLN A 51 -3.67 1.95 5.25
C GLN A 51 -3.30 1.62 3.80
N THR A 52 -4.26 1.43 2.89
CA THR A 52 -3.94 1.18 1.48
C THR A 52 -3.24 2.38 0.85
N ILE A 53 -3.65 3.61 1.17
CA ILE A 53 -2.97 4.82 0.68
C ILE A 53 -1.54 4.89 1.24
N ILE A 54 -1.34 4.64 2.54
CA ILE A 54 -0.01 4.61 3.14
C ILE A 54 0.86 3.56 2.47
N ILE A 55 0.39 2.31 2.38
CA ILE A 55 1.14 1.21 1.76
C ILE A 55 1.47 1.53 0.30
N LEU A 56 0.54 2.11 -0.44
CA LEU A 56 0.76 2.51 -1.84
C LEU A 56 1.83 3.60 -1.94
N VAL A 57 1.76 4.65 -1.12
CA VAL A 57 2.77 5.72 -1.09
C VAL A 57 4.12 5.17 -0.65
N PHE A 58 4.17 4.30 0.36
CA PHE A 58 5.40 3.64 0.80
C PHE A 58 5.97 2.75 -0.28
N ALA A 59 5.17 1.90 -0.94
CA ALA A 59 5.64 1.08 -2.06
C ALA A 59 6.16 1.97 -3.21
N LEU A 60 5.45 3.03 -3.58
CA LEU A 60 5.89 3.94 -4.62
C LEU A 60 7.14 4.75 -4.21
N THR A 61 7.30 5.09 -2.93
CA THR A 61 8.44 5.91 -2.49
C THR A 61 9.65 5.03 -2.20
N PHE A 62 9.49 3.97 -1.41
CA PHE A 62 10.57 3.05 -1.04
C PHE A 62 10.92 2.04 -2.14
N MET A 63 9.94 1.50 -2.89
CA MET A 63 10.26 0.63 -4.04
C MET A 63 10.43 1.41 -5.34
N ARG A 64 9.70 2.52 -5.59
CA ARG A 64 9.67 3.14 -6.93
C ARG A 64 10.43 4.45 -7.06
N ILE A 65 10.80 5.17 -6.00
CA ILE A 65 11.63 6.38 -6.11
C ILE A 65 13.05 6.06 -5.71
N ARG A 66 13.76 5.46 -6.64
CA ARG A 66 15.19 5.74 -6.72
C ARG A 66 15.62 5.58 -8.17
N ASN A 67 15.42 6.67 -8.92
CA ASN A 67 15.96 6.87 -10.25
C ASN A 67 17.40 6.31 -10.26
N PRO A 68 17.70 5.27 -11.06
CA PRO A 68 19.02 4.69 -11.08
C PRO A 68 19.97 5.81 -11.49
N LYS A 69 20.83 6.24 -10.57
CA LYS A 69 21.87 7.23 -10.86
C LYS A 69 22.89 6.52 -11.73
N VAL A 70 22.72 6.62 -13.04
CA VAL A 70 23.71 6.23 -14.01
C VAL A 70 24.77 7.31 -14.01
N ARG A 71 25.98 6.96 -13.60
CA ARG A 71 27.14 7.83 -13.69
C ARG A 71 28.04 7.26 -14.77
N PHE A 72 28.27 8.06 -15.81
CA PHE A 72 29.38 7.82 -16.71
C PHE A 72 30.65 8.15 -15.93
N GLY A 73 31.49 7.13 -15.72
CA GLY A 73 32.81 7.26 -15.16
C GLY A 73 33.81 7.70 -16.23
N THR A 74 35.05 7.25 -16.09
CA THR A 74 36.12 7.61 -17.02
C THR A 74 35.84 7.05 -18.43
N ILE A 75 36.00 7.91 -19.43
CA ILE A 75 35.98 7.54 -20.84
C ILE A 75 37.43 7.57 -21.31
N ASP A 76 37.94 6.44 -21.75
CA ASP A 76 39.31 6.27 -22.24
C ASP A 76 39.29 6.02 -23.75
N ILE A 77 40.06 6.79 -24.52
CA ILE A 77 40.10 6.71 -25.97
C ILE A 77 41.31 5.88 -26.36
N GLN A 78 41.08 4.63 -26.79
CA GLN A 78 42.14 3.68 -27.13
C GLN A 78 42.69 3.86 -28.54
N ARG A 79 41.83 4.24 -29.50
CA ARG A 79 42.26 4.44 -30.88
C ARG A 79 41.50 5.61 -31.48
N PHE A 80 42.25 6.48 -32.13
CA PHE A 80 41.74 7.54 -32.98
C PHE A 80 42.53 7.50 -34.29
N GLN A 81 41.90 7.04 -35.37
CA GLN A 81 42.50 6.97 -36.70
C GLN A 81 41.62 7.74 -37.67
N THR A 82 42.22 8.71 -38.34
CA THR A 82 41.59 9.45 -39.43
C THR A 82 42.47 9.29 -40.65
N THR A 83 41.89 8.79 -41.74
CA THR A 83 42.60 8.59 -43.00
C THR A 83 42.15 9.67 -43.98
N ALA A 84 43.08 10.52 -44.37
CA ALA A 84 42.84 11.53 -45.40
C ALA A 84 42.61 10.86 -46.76
N PRO A 85 41.76 11.45 -47.62
CA PRO A 85 41.49 10.88 -48.94
C PRO A 85 42.78 10.90 -49.77
N THR A 86 43.22 9.72 -50.22
CA THR A 86 44.36 9.56 -51.12
C THR A 86 43.90 8.88 -52.41
N GLY A 87 43.83 9.65 -53.48
CA GLY A 87 43.37 9.19 -54.80
C GLY A 87 41.87 8.87 -54.81
N PRO A 88 41.43 7.73 -55.39
CA PRO A 88 40.01 7.36 -55.45
C PRO A 88 39.44 6.85 -54.11
N SER A 89 40.26 6.73 -53.06
CA SER A 89 39.84 6.24 -51.74
C SER A 89 39.15 7.33 -50.91
N PRO A 90 37.92 7.09 -50.39
CA PRO A 90 37.24 8.05 -49.54
C PRO A 90 37.91 8.18 -48.16
N ALA A 91 37.71 9.33 -47.51
CA ALA A 91 38.17 9.53 -46.14
C ALA A 91 37.49 8.54 -45.19
N SER A 92 38.23 8.02 -44.21
CA SER A 92 37.69 7.11 -43.20
C SER A 92 38.05 7.56 -41.79
N PHE A 93 37.14 7.26 -40.86
CA PHE A 93 37.26 7.62 -39.46
C PHE A 93 36.98 6.39 -38.60
N ASP A 94 37.96 5.96 -37.81
CA ASP A 94 37.86 4.84 -36.88
C ASP A 94 38.23 5.34 -35.47
N MET A 95 37.30 5.17 -34.53
CA MET A 95 37.48 5.55 -33.14
C MET A 95 37.05 4.40 -32.23
N ARG A 96 37.95 4.00 -31.33
CA ARG A 96 37.69 3.03 -30.27
C ARG A 96 37.88 3.70 -28.92
N PHE A 97 36.84 3.68 -28.10
CA PHE A 97 36.89 4.16 -26.72
C PHE A 97 36.27 3.13 -25.77
N ILE A 98 36.72 3.14 -24.52
CA ILE A 98 36.14 2.39 -23.42
C ILE A 98 35.49 3.41 -22.48
N ALA A 99 34.18 3.30 -22.29
CA ALA A 99 33.47 4.09 -21.30
C ALA A 99 33.16 3.25 -20.07
N GLN A 100 33.55 3.72 -18.89
CA GLN A 100 33.11 3.12 -17.64
C GLN A 100 31.68 3.60 -17.33
N VAL A 101 30.74 2.67 -17.21
CA VAL A 101 29.36 2.99 -16.81
C VAL A 101 29.09 2.40 -15.44
N THR A 102 28.89 3.26 -14.44
CA THR A 102 28.50 2.83 -13.10
C THR A 102 26.99 2.99 -12.93
N VAL A 103 26.30 1.87 -12.75
CA VAL A 103 24.86 1.84 -12.48
C VAL A 103 24.65 1.64 -10.99
N LYS A 104 24.23 2.70 -10.29
CA LYS A 104 23.78 2.56 -8.91
C LYS A 104 22.32 2.09 -8.93
N ASN A 105 22.10 0.79 -8.87
CA ASN A 105 20.76 0.25 -8.63
C ASN A 105 20.40 0.50 -7.18
N THR A 106 19.26 1.13 -7.00
CA THR A 106 18.79 1.59 -5.72
C THR A 106 17.50 0.92 -5.29
N ASN A 107 17.02 -0.05 -6.07
CA ASN A 107 15.96 -0.99 -5.71
C ASN A 107 16.49 -2.09 -4.79
N PHE A 108 15.62 -2.59 -3.90
CA PHE A 108 15.85 -3.82 -3.13
C PHE A 108 15.65 -5.02 -4.04
N GLY A 109 16.68 -5.40 -4.79
CA GLY A 109 16.68 -6.57 -5.66
C GLY A 109 17.95 -6.67 -6.50
N HIS A 110 18.45 -7.89 -6.66
CA HIS A 110 19.60 -8.15 -7.53
C HIS A 110 19.20 -7.89 -8.98
N TYR A 111 19.83 -6.91 -9.61
CA TYR A 111 19.67 -6.65 -11.04
C TYR A 111 20.64 -7.53 -11.83
N LYS A 112 20.12 -8.39 -12.69
CA LYS A 112 20.92 -9.19 -13.63
C LYS A 112 21.06 -8.40 -14.92
N PHE A 113 22.30 -8.12 -15.31
CA PHE A 113 22.58 -7.58 -16.64
C PHE A 113 22.55 -8.75 -17.63
N GLU A 114 21.68 -8.68 -18.64
CA GLU A 114 21.79 -9.58 -19.79
C GLU A 114 22.99 -9.16 -20.64
N GLN A 115 23.78 -10.14 -21.07
CA GLN A 115 24.93 -9.89 -21.92
C GLN A 115 24.44 -9.57 -23.33
N CYS A 116 24.60 -8.31 -23.75
CA CYS A 116 24.43 -7.94 -25.14
C CYS A 116 25.70 -8.34 -25.90
N TYR A 117 25.65 -9.46 -26.62
CA TYR A 117 26.69 -9.83 -27.58
C TYR A 117 26.47 -9.00 -28.85
N GLU A 118 27.11 -7.84 -28.92
CA GLU A 118 27.35 -7.16 -30.21
C GLU A 118 28.44 -7.95 -30.94
N GLY A 119 28.00 -9.00 -31.64
CA GLY A 119 28.82 -9.72 -32.60
C GLY A 119 29.06 -8.84 -33.80
N LEU A 120 30.15 -8.07 -33.79
CA LEU A 120 30.69 -7.48 -35.00
C LEU A 120 31.25 -8.63 -35.86
N LEU A 121 30.39 -9.27 -36.65
CA LEU A 121 30.80 -10.14 -37.74
C LEU A 121 31.62 -9.31 -38.72
N ARG A 122 32.93 -9.51 -38.71
CA ARG A 122 33.80 -9.22 -39.85
C ARG A 122 34.93 -10.23 -39.93
#